data_AF-A0A970YJ06-F1
#
_entry.id   AF-A0A970YJ06-F1
#
_cell.length_a   1.000
_cell.length_b   1.000
_cell.length_c   1.000
_cell.angle_alpha   90.00
_cell.angle_beta   90.00
_cell.angle_gamma   90.00
#
_symmetry.space_group_name_H-M   'P 1'
#
loop_
_entity.id
_entity.type
_entity.pdbx_description
1 polymer ?
#
loop_
_entity_poly.entity_id
_entity_poly.type
_entity_poly.pdbx_seq_one_letter_code
_entity_poly.pdbx_strand_id
1 'polypeptide(L)'
;MKRVAILLIVLAVIFSATAFARDRYDMDGVKVITSAFIHTAKGDFKLDLNRRVFNVYSEMGLDALWKELCDCAKKNGCTLQSCDKIVIFFKDYWDVEKVAVLTADREIMADEILNNFSTYLLM
;
A
#
# COMPACT_ATOMS: atom_id res chain seq x y z
N MET A 1 5.82 -40.23 -27.98
CA MET A 1 6.29 -38.84 -28.17
C MET A 1 5.16 -37.81 -28.08
N LYS A 2 4.09 -37.88 -28.89
CA LYS A 2 3.00 -36.88 -28.88
C LYS A 2 2.30 -36.71 -27.51
N ARG A 3 2.02 -37.81 -26.79
CA ARG A 3 1.38 -37.76 -25.46
C ARG A 3 2.27 -37.11 -24.37
N VAL A 4 3.58 -37.32 -24.44
CA VAL A 4 4.55 -36.74 -23.50
C VAL A 4 4.70 -35.24 -23.74
N ALA A 5 4.73 -34.81 -25.02
CA ALA A 5 4.79 -33.40 -25.38
C ALA A 5 3.54 -32.63 -24.90
N ILE A 6 2.35 -33.21 -25.05
CA ILE A 6 1.11 -32.61 -24.55
C ILE A 6 1.15 -32.47 -23.02
N LEU A 7 1.63 -33.49 -22.31
CA LEU A 7 1.74 -33.48 -20.85
C LEU A 7 2.68 -32.37 -20.35
N LEU A 8 3.81 -32.17 -21.03
CA LEU A 8 4.76 -31.10 -20.72
C LEU A 8 4.19 -29.70 -20.98
N ILE A 9 3.41 -29.52 -22.05
CA ILE A 9 2.74 -28.25 -22.34
C ILE A 9 1.69 -27.96 -21.28
N VAL A 10 0.87 -28.94 -20.90
CA VAL A 10 -0.14 -28.78 -19.83
C VAL A 10 0.52 -28.44 -18.50
N LEU A 11 1.62 -29.11 -18.15
CA LEU A 11 2.41 -28.79 -16.97
C LEU A 11 2.97 -27.37 -17.03
N ALA A 12 3.54 -26.94 -18.15
CA ALA A 12 4.06 -25.59 -18.33
C ALA A 12 2.96 -24.52 -18.19
N VAL A 13 1.76 -24.77 -18.72
CA VAL A 13 0.59 -23.88 -18.58
C VAL A 13 0.11 -23.82 -17.14
N ILE A 14 0.06 -24.95 -16.42
CA ILE A 14 -0.31 -24.98 -15.00
C ILE A 14 0.74 -24.25 -14.15
N PHE A 15 2.03 -24.46 -14.41
CA PHE A 15 3.12 -23.78 -13.69
C PHE A 15 3.15 -22.28 -13.95
N SER A 16 2.90 -21.84 -15.19
CA SER A 16 2.79 -20.40 -15.48
C SER A 16 1.53 -19.79 -14.87
N ALA A 17 0.37 -20.44 -14.97
CA ALA A 17 -0.85 -19.97 -14.30
C ALA A 17 -0.70 -19.91 -12.77
N THR A 18 -0.03 -20.87 -12.15
CA THR A 18 0.22 -20.87 -10.69
C THR A 18 1.32 -19.89 -10.27
N ALA A 19 2.31 -19.59 -11.11
CA ALA A 19 3.28 -18.52 -10.84
C ALA A 19 2.64 -17.12 -10.91
N PHE A 20 1.85 -16.85 -11.96
CA PHE A 20 1.07 -15.61 -12.07
C PHE A 20 -0.02 -15.50 -11.01
N ALA A 21 -0.58 -16.63 -10.57
CA ALA A 21 -1.50 -16.66 -9.44
C ALA A 21 -0.76 -16.43 -8.12
N ARG A 22 0.42 -17.00 -7.88
CA ARG A 22 1.11 -16.88 -6.59
C ARG A 22 1.57 -15.46 -6.27
N ASP A 23 1.95 -14.67 -7.29
CA ASP A 23 2.20 -13.23 -7.12
C ASP A 23 0.92 -12.40 -6.89
N ARG A 24 -0.26 -12.95 -7.21
CA ARG A 24 -1.57 -12.29 -7.09
C ARG A 24 -2.40 -12.76 -5.89
N TYR A 25 -2.24 -14.00 -5.43
CA TYR A 25 -3.07 -14.63 -4.40
C TYR A 25 -2.61 -14.30 -2.97
N ASP A 26 -1.42 -13.75 -2.78
CA ASP A 26 -1.00 -13.19 -1.47
C ASP A 26 -1.44 -11.72 -1.30
N MET A 27 -2.17 -11.18 -2.28
CA MET A 27 -2.63 -9.79 -2.35
C MET A 27 -4.15 -9.67 -2.41
N ASP A 28 -4.91 -10.72 -2.05
CA ASP A 28 -6.36 -10.62 -1.91
C ASP A 28 -6.68 -9.64 -0.75
N GLY A 29 -6.98 -8.40 -1.13
CA GLY A 29 -7.24 -7.29 -0.21
C GLY A 29 -6.03 -6.41 0.13
N VAL A 30 -4.81 -6.75 -0.27
CA VAL A 30 -3.62 -5.96 0.06
C VAL A 30 -3.53 -4.74 -0.87
N LYS A 31 -3.79 -3.56 -0.31
CA LYS A 31 -3.55 -2.28 -0.99
C LYS A 31 -2.05 -2.02 -1.02
N VAL A 32 -1.47 -1.93 -2.22
CA VAL A 32 -0.05 -1.65 -2.38
C VAL A 32 0.14 -0.15 -2.39
N ILE A 33 0.70 0.39 -1.31
CA ILE A 33 1.06 1.82 -1.25
C ILE A 33 2.17 2.09 -2.27
N THR A 34 1.89 2.95 -3.26
CA THR A 34 2.85 3.36 -4.30
C THR A 34 3.63 4.59 -3.87
N SER A 35 3.00 5.50 -3.15
CA SER A 35 3.66 6.65 -2.54
C SER A 35 2.84 7.21 -1.39
N ALA A 36 3.49 7.90 -0.45
CA ALA A 36 2.83 8.63 0.61
C ALA A 36 3.49 9.99 0.83
N PHE A 37 2.69 10.97 1.24
CA PHE A 37 3.11 12.34 1.50
C PHE A 37 2.48 12.83 2.81
N ILE A 38 3.19 13.71 3.50
CA ILE A 38 2.66 14.47 4.64
C ILE A 38 2.55 15.93 4.19
N HIS A 39 1.36 16.48 4.32
CA HIS A 39 1.08 17.89 4.15
C HIS A 39 1.02 18.55 5.54
N THR A 40 1.98 19.42 5.82
CA THR A 40 2.09 20.13 7.10
C THR A 40 2.15 21.65 6.89
N ALA A 41 2.01 22.41 7.97
CA ALA A 41 2.28 23.85 7.96
C ALA A 41 3.73 24.22 7.55
N LYS A 42 4.69 23.30 7.65
CA LYS A 42 6.09 23.51 7.22
C LYS A 42 6.33 23.13 5.75
N GLY A 43 5.34 22.55 5.08
CA GLY A 43 5.42 22.10 3.70
C GLY A 43 5.09 20.62 3.53
N ASP A 44 5.34 20.16 2.30
CA ASP A 44 5.00 18.82 1.83
C ASP A 44 6.22 17.92 1.83
N PHE A 45 6.11 16.76 2.48
CA PHE A 45 7.20 15.80 2.60
C PHE A 45 6.80 14.46 2.03
N LYS A 46 7.56 13.98 1.05
CA LYS A 46 7.40 12.64 0.50
C LYS A 46 8.02 11.60 1.43
N LEU A 47 7.29 10.53 1.72
CA LEU A 47 7.81 9.39 2.46
C LEU A 47 8.72 8.54 1.58
N ASP A 48 9.84 8.14 2.15
CA ASP A 48 10.72 7.13 1.57
C ASP A 48 10.25 5.74 2.01
N LEU A 49 9.24 5.23 1.32
CA LEU A 49 8.71 3.89 1.54
C LEU A 49 9.68 2.87 0.94
N ASN A 50 10.74 2.56 1.68
CA ASN A 50 11.81 1.69 1.21
C ASN A 50 11.31 0.24 1.05
N ARG A 51 10.73 -0.08 -0.12
CA ARG A 51 10.32 -1.42 -0.63
C ARG A 51 9.48 -2.32 0.29
N ARG A 52 9.06 -1.85 1.47
CA ARG A 52 8.16 -2.59 2.35
C ARG A 52 6.75 -2.38 1.80
N VAL A 53 6.17 -3.45 1.26
CA VAL A 53 4.72 -3.51 1.07
C VAL A 53 4.13 -3.48 2.48
N PHE A 54 3.57 -2.34 2.88
CA PHE A 54 2.87 -2.24 4.15
C PHE A 54 1.55 -2.98 4.01
N ASN A 55 1.44 -4.16 4.61
CA ASN A 55 0.13 -4.75 4.84
C ASN A 55 -0.58 -3.96 5.95
N VAL A 56 -1.19 -2.84 5.56
CA VAL A 56 -1.91 -1.91 6.45
C VAL A 56 -3.21 -2.48 7.02
N TYR A 57 -3.56 -3.73 6.68
CA TYR A 57 -4.67 -4.47 7.31
C TYR A 57 -4.24 -5.20 8.58
N SER A 58 -2.98 -5.08 8.99
CA SER A 58 -2.48 -5.58 10.27
C SER A 58 -2.04 -4.42 11.16
N GLU A 59 -2.25 -4.56 12.47
CA GLU A 59 -1.78 -3.58 13.47
C GLU A 59 -0.28 -3.30 13.33
N MET A 60 0.50 -4.36 13.08
CA MET A 60 1.95 -4.25 12.86
C MET A 60 2.30 -3.41 11.61
N GLY A 61 1.51 -3.54 10.53
CA GLY A 61 1.69 -2.74 9.33
C GLY A 61 1.28 -1.28 9.52
N LEU A 62 0.21 -1.04 10.26
CA LEU A 62 -0.23 0.31 10.66
C LEU A 62 0.82 1.01 11.52
N ASP A 63 1.37 0.32 12.52
CA ASP A 63 2.42 0.85 13.39
C ASP A 63 3.71 1.14 12.63
N ALA A 64 4.08 0.25 11.71
CA ALA A 64 5.25 0.46 10.87
C ALA A 64 5.08 1.69 9.96
N LEU A 65 3.90 1.85 9.33
CA LEU A 65 3.58 3.02 8.52
C LEU A 65 3.59 4.31 9.36
N TRP A 66 2.95 4.29 10.53
CA TRP A 66 2.91 5.43 11.46
C TRP A 66 4.31 5.86 11.90
N LYS A 67 5.18 4.90 12.16
CA LYS A 67 6.58 5.17 12.50
C LYS A 67 7.32 5.88 11.37
N GLU A 68 7.20 5.40 10.13
CA GLU A 68 7.82 6.05 8.97
C GLU A 68 7.31 7.48 8.75
N LEU A 69 6.01 7.71 8.96
CA LEU A 69 5.40 9.06 8.94
C LEU A 69 6.05 9.98 9.98
N CYS A 70 6.15 9.51 11.22
CA CYS A 70 6.76 10.27 12.31
C CYS A 70 8.26 10.53 12.07
N ASP A 71 9.00 9.54 11.59
CA ASP A 71 10.43 9.66 11.31
C ASP A 71 10.68 10.62 10.13
N CYS A 72 9.83 10.58 9.09
CA CYS A 72 9.85 11.53 7.99
C CYS A 72 9.61 12.98 8.48
N ALA A 73 8.58 13.18 9.31
CA ALA A 73 8.29 14.50 9.89
C ALA A 73 9.47 15.03 10.70
N LYS A 74 10.02 14.21 11.61
CA LYS A 74 11.17 14.56 12.45
C LYS A 74 12.41 14.91 11.64
N LYS A 75 12.71 14.14 10.59
CA LYS A 75 13.84 14.40 9.67
C LYS A 75 13.73 15.76 8.99
N ASN A 76 12.51 16.21 8.73
CA ASN A 76 12.23 17.54 8.17
C ASN A 76 12.00 18.63 9.24
N GLY A 77 12.36 18.34 10.50
CA GLY A 77 12.29 19.29 11.60
C GLY A 77 10.86 19.64 12.03
N CYS A 78 9.89 18.77 11.79
CA CYS A 78 8.50 18.94 12.22
C CYS A 78 8.02 17.76 13.07
N THR A 79 6.93 17.98 13.79
CA THR A 79 6.19 16.93 14.50
C THR A 79 4.79 16.94 13.94
N LEU A 80 4.27 15.77 13.60
CA LEU A 80 2.90 15.63 13.10
C LEU A 80 1.91 16.18 14.13
N GLN A 81 0.99 16.99 13.65
CA GLN A 81 -0.16 17.49 14.40
C GLN A 81 -1.44 16.91 13.81
N SER A 82 -2.49 16.80 14.62
CA SER A 82 -3.79 16.27 14.17
C SER A 82 -4.45 17.08 13.05
N CYS A 83 -4.03 18.32 12.82
CA CYS A 83 -4.46 19.14 11.69
C CYS A 83 -3.70 18.88 10.38
N ASP A 84 -2.55 18.20 10.44
CA ASP A 84 -1.79 17.80 9.27
C ASP A 84 -2.53 16.71 8.49
N LYS A 85 -2.22 16.56 7.21
CA LYS A 85 -2.85 15.57 6.32
C LYS A 85 -1.82 14.60 5.78
N ILE A 86 -2.21 13.34 5.69
CA ILE A 86 -1.42 12.28 5.08
C ILE A 86 -2.09 11.89 3.78
N VAL A 87 -1.36 11.94 2.67
CA VAL A 87 -1.86 11.56 1.35
C VAL A 87 -1.20 10.24 0.96
N ILE A 88 -2.00 9.19 0.81
CA ILE A 88 -1.53 7.85 0.45
C ILE A 88 -2.06 7.50 -0.94
N PHE A 89 -1.14 7.27 -1.87
CA PHE A 89 -1.42 6.68 -3.17
C PHE A 89 -1.22 5.18 -3.09
N PHE A 90 -2.17 4.43 -3.64
CA PHE A 90 -2.10 2.98 -3.63
C PHE A 90 -2.82 2.41 -4.83
N LYS A 91 -2.44 1.19 -5.21
CA LYS A 91 -3.16 0.42 -6.23
C LYS A 91 -4.08 -0.58 -5.58
N ASP A 92 -5.28 -0.70 -6.13
CA ASP A 92 -6.23 -1.74 -5.74
C ASP A 92 -5.97 -3.06 -6.49
N TYR A 93 -6.84 -4.05 -6.25
CA TYR A 93 -6.76 -5.37 -6.88
C TYR A 93 -6.77 -5.33 -8.42
N TRP A 94 -7.37 -4.28 -9.01
CA TRP A 94 -7.48 -4.09 -10.46
C TRP A 94 -6.31 -3.27 -11.02
N ASP A 95 -5.26 -3.02 -10.23
CA ASP A 95 -4.12 -2.15 -10.55
C ASP A 95 -4.51 -0.68 -10.77
N VAL A 96 -5.71 -0.28 -10.33
CA VAL A 96 -6.18 1.11 -10.45
C VAL A 96 -5.56 1.92 -9.31
N GLU A 97 -4.85 2.99 -9.68
CA GLU A 97 -4.30 3.91 -8.70
C GLU A 97 -5.40 4.77 -8.08
N LYS A 98 -5.38 4.84 -6.75
CA LYS A 98 -6.31 5.61 -5.95
C LYS A 98 -5.55 6.42 -4.92
N VAL A 99 -6.20 7.46 -4.43
CA VAL A 99 -5.67 8.29 -3.36
C VAL A 99 -6.59 8.30 -2.15
N ALA A 100 -6.00 8.22 -0.97
CA ALA A 100 -6.65 8.48 0.31
C ALA A 100 -5.99 9.68 0.96
N VAL A 101 -6.82 10.56 1.53
CA VAL A 101 -6.37 11.69 2.34
C VAL A 101 -6.82 11.40 3.76
N LEU A 102 -5.84 11.17 4.63
CA LEU A 102 -6.03 10.73 6.01
C LEU A 102 -5.65 11.85 6.97
N THR A 103 -6.23 11.77 8.16
CA THR A 103 -5.84 12.65 9.27
C THR A 103 -4.52 12.19 9.87
N ALA A 104 -3.62 13.13 10.19
CA ALA A 104 -2.33 12.83 10.84
C ALA A 104 -2.49 12.56 12.35
N ASP A 105 -3.33 11.58 12.67
CA ASP A 105 -3.54 11.01 14.00
C ASP A 105 -3.56 9.48 13.87
N ARG A 106 -2.84 8.78 14.74
CA ARG A 106 -2.63 7.33 14.60
C ARG A 106 -3.93 6.54 14.65
N GLU A 107 -4.81 6.88 15.60
CA GLU A 107 -6.05 6.14 15.83
C GLU A 107 -7.05 6.43 14.71
N ILE A 108 -7.19 7.71 14.34
CA ILE A 108 -8.08 8.12 13.25
C ILE A 108 -7.58 7.55 11.91
N MET A 109 -6.27 7.62 11.64
CA MET A 109 -5.68 7.05 10.43
C MET A 109 -5.92 5.54 10.34
N ALA A 110 -5.73 4.81 11.45
CA ALA A 110 -6.00 3.37 11.48
C ALA A 110 -7.48 3.07 11.20
N ASP A 111 -8.39 3.82 11.81
CA ASP A 111 -9.84 3.67 11.58
C ASP A 111 -10.21 3.98 10.13
N GLU A 112 -9.70 5.09 9.57
CA GLU A 112 -9.90 5.47 8.17
C GLU A 112 -9.35 4.38 7.22
N ILE A 113 -8.17 3.81 7.48
CA ILE A 113 -7.60 2.74 6.66
C ILE A 113 -8.45 1.45 6.75
N LEU A 114 -8.89 1.06 7.95
CA LEU A 114 -9.57 -0.21 8.19
C LEU A 114 -11.06 -0.18 7.78
N ASN A 115 -11.76 0.92 8.05
CA ASN A 115 -13.20 1.03 7.82
C ASN A 115 -13.55 1.61 6.45
N ASN A 116 -12.76 2.58 5.95
CA ASN A 116 -13.09 3.26 4.72
C ASN A 116 -11.87 4.01 4.18
N PHE A 117 -11.08 3.32 3.34
CA PHE A 117 -10.19 4.01 2.41
C PHE A 117 -11.05 4.91 1.53
N SER A 118 -11.24 6.13 1.99
CA SER A 118 -12.07 7.16 1.38
C SER A 118 -11.37 7.52 0.08
N THR A 119 -11.79 6.81 -0.97
CA THR A 119 -11.05 6.71 -2.21
C THR A 119 -11.59 7.74 -3.16
N TYR A 120 -10.82 8.80 -3.35
CA TYR A 120 -11.01 9.62 -4.53
C TYR A 120 -10.37 8.84 -5.69
N LEU A 121 -11.19 8.47 -6.68
CA LEU A 121 -10.68 7.98 -7.95
C LEU A 121 -9.90 9.12 -8.61
N LEU A 122 -8.62 8.90 -8.91
CA LEU A 122 -7.90 9.75 -9.83
C LEU A 122 -8.29 9.27 -11.24
N MET A 123 -9.11 10.06 -11.94
CA MET A 123 -9.40 9.86 -13.37
C MET A 123 -8.18 10.16 -14.22
#